data_AF-A0A968N043-F1
#
_entry.id   AF-A0A968N043-F1
#
_cell.length_a   1.000
_cell.length_b   1.000
_cell.length_c   1.000
_cell.angle_alpha   90.00
_cell.angle_beta   90.00
_cell.angle_gamma   90.00
#
_symmetry.space_group_name_H-M   'P 1'
#
loop_
_entity.id
_entity.type
_entity.pdbx_description
1 polymer ?
#
loop_
_entity_poly.entity_id
_entity_poly.type
_entity_poly.pdbx_seq_one_letter_code
_entity_poly.pdbx_strand_id
1 'polypeptide(L)'
;MESSYFHRLGRQSYYTFSLAVIQSFKELHFNDLLVRNTFYSVKLNIYGYIEAIGISLLFGFIIGLIPFFRSLLSRYVDAIRFIPLTAVTGLFIAWFGIETNMKVQFLAFGIIVYLLPVVVQRISEIDKIYLQTSYTLGATNWQTFKSVYWPFVTSKIFDDIRVLTAISWTYIIVAELVNKTGGVGALIFTAARQSRLDKVFAILFIIVIIGISDKLFQWLDKKLFLGVPKWFELTQPVRPCGKNFIFVALEIAENSHRELFRGEKLSF
;
A
#
# COMPACT_ATOMS: atom_id res chain seq x y z
N MET A 1 -50.82 -22.38 5.56
CA MET A 1 -50.96 -21.05 4.92
C MET A 1 -49.89 -20.06 5.38
N GLU A 2 -49.54 -19.99 6.68
CA GLU A 2 -48.53 -19.05 7.23
C GLU A 2 -47.12 -19.15 6.63
N SER A 3 -46.62 -20.35 6.31
CA SER A 3 -45.29 -20.56 5.70
C SER A 3 -45.13 -19.81 4.36
N SER A 4 -46.18 -19.81 3.53
CA SER A 4 -46.22 -19.10 2.24
C SER A 4 -46.43 -17.57 2.36
N TYR A 5 -46.83 -17.06 3.53
CA TYR A 5 -46.92 -15.62 3.80
C TYR A 5 -45.58 -15.06 4.31
N PHE A 6 -44.89 -15.77 5.21
CA PHE A 6 -43.53 -15.41 5.63
C PHE A 6 -42.54 -15.39 4.45
N HIS A 7 -42.64 -16.36 3.53
CA HIS A 7 -41.83 -16.35 2.31
C HIS A 7 -42.16 -15.20 1.33
N ARG A 8 -43.40 -14.69 1.33
CA ARG A 8 -43.82 -13.55 0.50
C ARG A 8 -43.44 -12.21 1.11
N LEU A 9 -43.63 -12.03 2.42
CA LEU A 9 -43.22 -10.83 3.16
C LEU A 9 -41.70 -10.67 3.18
N GLY A 10 -40.96 -11.77 3.36
CA GLY A 10 -39.50 -11.79 3.19
C GLY A 10 -39.10 -11.33 1.81
N ARG A 11 -39.63 -11.94 0.73
CA ARG A 11 -39.36 -11.54 -0.65
C ARG A 11 -39.70 -10.07 -0.94
N GLN A 12 -40.87 -9.58 -0.51
CA GLN A 12 -41.26 -8.18 -0.70
C GLN A 12 -40.32 -7.21 0.01
N SER A 13 -39.89 -7.54 1.23
CA SER A 13 -38.92 -6.74 1.99
C SER A 13 -37.53 -6.69 1.33
N TYR A 14 -37.11 -7.74 0.62
CA TYR A 14 -35.81 -7.74 -0.09
C TYR A 14 -35.83 -6.88 -1.36
N TYR A 15 -36.90 -6.88 -2.15
CA TYR A 15 -36.99 -6.07 -3.37
C TYR A 15 -37.09 -4.57 -3.06
N THR A 16 -37.91 -4.19 -2.07
CA THR A 16 -37.97 -2.78 -1.60
C THR A 16 -36.64 -2.32 -1.04
N PHE A 17 -35.91 -3.19 -0.35
CA PHE A 17 -34.58 -2.89 0.17
C PHE A 17 -33.55 -2.63 -0.94
N SER A 18 -33.51 -3.46 -1.98
CA SER A 18 -32.59 -3.27 -3.10
C SER A 18 -32.83 -1.95 -3.86
N LEU A 19 -34.11 -1.58 -4.06
CA LEU A 19 -34.48 -0.31 -4.68
C LEU A 19 -34.19 0.88 -3.76
N ALA A 20 -34.41 0.72 -2.45
CA ALA A 20 -34.08 1.73 -1.46
C ALA A 20 -32.58 2.07 -1.49
N VAL A 21 -31.69 1.06 -1.52
CA VAL A 21 -30.23 1.27 -1.63
C VAL A 21 -29.89 2.13 -2.86
N ILE A 22 -30.48 1.83 -4.02
CA ILE A 22 -30.25 2.59 -5.26
C ILE A 22 -30.72 4.05 -5.12
N GLN A 23 -31.87 4.28 -4.49
CA GLN A 23 -32.38 5.63 -4.24
C GLN A 23 -31.50 6.40 -3.25
N SER A 24 -30.99 5.71 -2.23
CA SER A 24 -30.14 6.30 -1.20
C SER A 24 -28.84 6.86 -1.76
N PHE A 25 -28.33 6.37 -2.91
CA PHE A 25 -27.18 6.98 -3.58
C PHE A 25 -27.41 8.45 -3.95
N LYS A 26 -28.60 8.80 -4.45
CA LYS A 26 -28.92 10.19 -4.78
C LYS A 26 -28.92 11.04 -3.52
N GLU A 27 -29.55 10.54 -2.46
CA GLU A 27 -29.61 11.23 -1.18
C GLU A 27 -28.20 11.42 -0.58
N LEU A 28 -27.36 10.39 -0.63
CA LEU A 28 -25.98 10.43 -0.17
C LEU A 28 -25.13 11.45 -0.96
N HIS A 29 -25.30 11.49 -2.27
CA HIS A 29 -24.54 12.40 -3.12
C HIS A 29 -24.91 13.87 -2.86
N PHE A 30 -26.20 14.19 -2.81
CA PHE A 30 -26.67 15.57 -2.71
C PHE A 30 -26.76 16.07 -1.26
N ASN A 31 -27.20 15.24 -0.31
CA ASN A 31 -27.47 15.67 1.05
C ASN A 31 -26.30 15.38 2.00
N ASP A 32 -25.66 14.22 1.85
CA ASP A 32 -24.60 13.77 2.78
C ASP A 32 -23.18 14.08 2.25
N LEU A 33 -23.07 14.79 1.13
CA LEU A 33 -21.80 15.23 0.52
C LEU A 33 -20.80 14.06 0.37
N LEU A 34 -21.33 12.91 -0.08
CA LEU A 34 -20.60 11.64 -0.19
C LEU A 34 -19.25 11.76 -0.91
N VAL A 35 -19.21 12.49 -2.02
CA VAL A 35 -17.99 12.65 -2.83
C VAL A 35 -16.91 13.38 -2.04
N ARG A 36 -17.27 14.47 -1.35
CA ARG A 36 -16.34 15.23 -0.52
C ARG A 36 -15.77 14.38 0.62
N ASN A 37 -16.64 13.61 1.29
CA ASN A 37 -16.23 12.71 2.36
C ASN A 37 -15.33 11.57 1.85
N THR A 38 -15.63 11.04 0.66
CA THR A 38 -14.79 10.03 0.00
C THR A 38 -13.39 10.56 -0.30
N PHE A 39 -13.29 11.76 -0.89
CA PHE A 39 -12.01 12.39 -1.16
C PHE A 39 -11.23 12.72 0.12
N TYR A 40 -11.93 13.11 1.19
CA TYR A 40 -11.31 13.31 2.50
C TYR A 40 -10.66 12.03 3.00
N SER A 41 -11.36 10.89 2.97
CA SER A 41 -10.79 9.59 3.36
C SER A 41 -9.59 9.19 2.49
N VAL A 42 -9.70 9.36 1.17
CA VAL A 42 -8.58 9.08 0.24
C VAL A 42 -7.36 9.94 0.59
N LYS A 43 -7.56 11.23 0.87
CA LYS A 43 -6.48 12.16 1.26
C LYS A 43 -5.76 11.70 2.54
N LEU A 44 -6.49 11.26 3.56
CA LEU A 44 -5.88 10.76 4.80
C LEU A 44 -5.04 9.50 4.55
N ASN A 45 -5.57 8.55 3.76
CA ASN A 45 -4.85 7.35 3.38
C ASN A 45 -3.55 7.70 2.64
N ILE A 46 -3.59 8.61 1.66
CA ILE A 46 -2.39 9.02 0.90
C ILE A 46 -1.31 9.58 1.82
N TYR A 47 -1.66 10.47 2.76
CA TYR A 47 -0.66 10.98 3.72
C TYR A 47 -0.08 9.87 4.59
N GLY A 48 -0.94 8.97 5.09
CA GLY A 48 -0.48 7.82 5.86
C GLY A 48 0.48 6.92 5.06
N TYR A 49 0.21 6.70 3.77
CA TYR A 49 1.10 5.94 2.89
C TYR A 49 2.46 6.60 2.70
N ILE A 50 2.49 7.90 2.44
CA ILE A 50 3.75 8.63 2.20
C ILE A 50 4.66 8.50 3.42
N GLU A 51 4.13 8.75 4.62
CA GLU A 51 4.87 8.61 5.88
C GLU A 51 5.31 7.16 6.11
N ALA A 52 4.39 6.21 5.94
CA ALA A 52 4.67 4.80 6.18
C ALA A 52 5.71 4.21 5.23
N ILE A 53 5.66 4.56 3.94
CA ILE A 53 6.62 4.09 2.94
C ILE A 53 8.01 4.63 3.26
N GLY A 54 8.12 5.93 3.56
CA GLY A 54 9.40 6.54 3.92
C GLY A 54 10.06 5.85 5.12
N ILE A 55 9.28 5.67 6.20
CA ILE A 55 9.76 5.04 7.44
C ILE A 55 10.08 3.55 7.19
N SER A 56 9.17 2.81 6.56
CA SER A 56 9.34 1.36 6.36
C SER A 56 10.49 1.01 5.43
N LEU A 57 10.71 1.80 4.36
CA LEU A 57 11.86 1.60 3.49
C LEU A 57 13.15 1.89 4.24
N LEU A 58 13.23 3.03 4.95
CA LEU A 58 14.44 3.41 5.68
C LEU A 58 14.83 2.35 6.72
N PHE A 59 13.92 2.00 7.63
CA PHE A 59 14.21 1.00 8.66
C PHE A 59 14.29 -0.41 8.08
N GLY A 60 13.50 -0.73 7.06
CA GLY A 60 13.52 -2.04 6.41
C GLY A 60 14.85 -2.34 5.74
N PHE A 61 15.46 -1.37 5.05
CA PHE A 61 16.80 -1.54 4.48
C PHE A 61 17.88 -1.64 5.55
N ILE A 62 17.81 -0.84 6.62
CA ILE A 62 18.75 -0.93 7.75
C ILE A 62 18.73 -2.33 8.36
N ILE A 63 17.54 -2.85 8.65
CA ILE A 63 17.36 -4.17 9.27
C ILE A 63 17.69 -5.30 8.30
N GLY A 64 17.31 -5.17 7.02
CA GLY A 64 17.51 -6.21 6.02
C GLY A 64 18.96 -6.38 5.58
N LEU A 65 19.72 -5.28 5.48
CA LEU A 65 21.08 -5.28 4.93
C LEU A 65 22.16 -5.41 5.99
N ILE A 66 21.97 -4.88 7.20
CA ILE A 66 23.01 -4.86 8.23
C ILE A 66 22.85 -6.10 9.13
N PRO A 67 23.83 -7.03 9.16
CA PRO A 67 23.71 -8.29 9.91
C PRO A 67 23.44 -8.10 11.41
N PHE A 68 24.01 -7.04 12.00
CA PHE A 68 23.79 -6.68 13.41
C PHE A 68 22.32 -6.34 13.70
N PHE A 69 21.71 -5.45 12.92
CA PHE A 69 20.29 -5.11 13.10
C PHE A 69 19.38 -6.27 12.72
N ARG A 70 19.75 -7.07 11.72
CA ARG A 70 19.00 -8.26 11.33
C ARG A 70 18.90 -9.28 12.46
N SER A 71 20.03 -9.60 13.12
CA SER A 71 20.03 -10.57 14.23
C SER A 71 19.28 -10.04 15.45
N LEU A 72 19.39 -8.74 15.74
CA LEU A 72 18.76 -8.12 16.89
C LEU A 72 17.24 -7.93 16.70
N LEU A 73 16.81 -7.46 15.53
CA LEU A 73 15.45 -6.96 15.32
C LEU A 73 14.52 -7.91 14.56
N SER A 74 15.03 -8.91 13.83
CA SER A 74 14.20 -9.81 13.00
C SER A 74 12.99 -10.39 13.73
N ARG A 75 13.20 -10.94 14.94
CA ARG A 75 12.13 -11.52 15.75
C ARG A 75 11.07 -10.49 16.17
N TYR A 76 11.47 -9.26 16.47
CA TYR A 76 10.56 -8.19 16.90
C TYR A 76 9.78 -7.60 15.71
N VAL A 77 10.43 -7.50 14.55
CA VAL A 77 9.80 -7.04 13.31
C VAL A 77 8.65 -7.97 12.94
N ASP A 78 8.83 -9.29 13.00
CA ASP A 78 7.72 -10.21 12.72
C ASP A 78 6.63 -10.16 13.80
N ALA A 79 7.02 -9.94 15.06
CA ALA A 79 6.08 -9.86 16.17
C ALA A 79 5.14 -8.64 16.10
N ILE A 80 5.57 -7.54 15.49
CA ILE A 80 4.78 -6.30 15.41
C ILE A 80 3.43 -6.51 14.70
N ARG A 81 3.35 -7.49 13.78
CA ARG A 81 2.12 -7.85 13.04
C ARG A 81 1.00 -8.35 13.93
N PHE A 82 1.31 -8.81 15.14
CA PHE A 82 0.32 -9.28 16.11
C PHE A 82 -0.28 -8.16 16.95
N ILE A 83 0.20 -6.92 16.83
CA ILE A 83 -0.37 -5.77 17.53
C ILE A 83 -1.75 -5.47 16.91
N PRO A 84 -2.85 -5.60 17.66
CA PRO A 84 -4.16 -5.23 17.15
C PRO A 84 -4.23 -3.71 17.01
N LEU A 85 -4.25 -3.24 15.76
CA LEU A 85 -4.31 -1.83 15.41
C LEU A 85 -5.48 -1.09 16.09
N THR A 86 -6.63 -1.73 16.20
CA THR A 86 -7.80 -1.16 16.88
C THR A 86 -7.60 -0.95 18.39
N ALA A 87 -6.70 -1.72 19.04
CA ALA A 87 -6.44 -1.57 20.47
C ALA A 87 -5.54 -0.36 20.77
N VAL A 88 -4.64 -0.01 19.84
CA VAL A 88 -3.76 1.15 20.02
C VAL A 88 -4.44 2.48 19.71
N THR A 89 -5.66 2.49 19.17
CA THR A 89 -6.41 3.71 18.85
C THR A 89 -6.49 4.68 20.04
N GLY A 90 -6.72 4.18 21.26
CA GLY A 90 -6.73 5.00 22.47
C GLY A 90 -5.39 5.70 22.76
N LEU A 91 -4.27 5.03 22.48
CA LEU A 91 -2.93 5.62 22.63
C LEU A 91 -2.70 6.75 21.62
N PHE A 92 -3.15 6.56 20.38
CA PHE A 92 -3.06 7.59 19.34
C PHE A 92 -3.91 8.82 19.68
N ILE A 93 -5.09 8.61 20.29
CA ILE A 93 -5.92 9.70 20.81
C ILE A 93 -5.17 10.46 21.93
N ALA A 94 -4.55 9.75 22.86
CA ALA A 94 -3.82 10.37 23.96
C ALA A 94 -2.60 11.17 23.48
N TRP A 95 -1.92 10.71 22.44
CA TRP A 95 -0.67 11.32 21.96
C TRP A 95 -0.90 12.46 20.95
N PHE A 96 -1.81 12.25 20.00
CA PHE A 96 -2.02 13.16 18.86
C PHE A 96 -3.35 13.91 18.93
N GLY A 97 -4.18 13.65 19.94
CA GLY A 97 -5.51 14.22 20.10
C GLY A 97 -6.56 13.55 19.21
N ILE A 98 -7.69 14.21 18.98
CA ILE A 98 -8.82 13.70 18.19
C ILE A 98 -8.89 14.31 16.78
N GLU A 99 -7.86 15.03 16.39
CA GLU A 99 -7.83 15.80 15.15
C GLU A 99 -7.44 14.95 13.94
N THR A 100 -7.38 15.61 12.78
CA THR A 100 -6.99 14.97 11.52
C THR A 100 -5.60 14.32 11.60
N ASN A 101 -4.66 14.94 12.33
CA ASN A 101 -3.30 14.41 12.50
C ASN A 101 -3.31 13.02 13.13
N MET A 102 -4.14 12.79 14.15
CA MET A 102 -4.25 11.48 14.78
C MET A 102 -4.66 10.39 13.78
N LYS A 103 -5.61 10.69 12.89
CA LYS A 103 -6.08 9.73 11.87
C LYS A 103 -4.95 9.36 10.91
N VAL A 104 -4.16 10.35 10.47
CA VAL A 104 -3.01 10.12 9.58
C VAL A 104 -1.95 9.29 10.26
N GLN A 105 -1.56 9.64 11.49
CA GLN A 105 -0.53 8.91 12.24
C GLN A 105 -0.96 7.47 12.57
N PHE A 106 -2.23 7.27 12.91
CA PHE A 106 -2.80 5.95 13.13
C PHE A 106 -2.74 5.07 11.86
N LEU A 107 -3.10 5.64 10.71
CA LEU A 107 -3.02 4.96 9.42
C LEU A 107 -1.57 4.66 9.03
N ALA A 108 -0.67 5.62 9.18
CA ALA A 108 0.75 5.46 8.91
C ALA A 108 1.33 4.31 9.75
N PHE A 109 1.04 4.28 11.06
CA PHE A 109 1.45 3.21 11.94
C PHE A 109 0.91 1.84 11.51
N GLY A 110 -0.37 1.77 11.15
CA GLY A 110 -0.95 0.53 10.63
C GLY A 110 -0.27 0.01 9.38
N ILE A 111 0.04 0.89 8.44
CA ILE A 111 0.76 0.52 7.23
C ILE A 111 2.20 0.08 7.58
N ILE A 112 2.89 0.78 8.49
CA ILE A 112 4.26 0.44 8.92
C ILE A 112 4.31 -0.97 9.52
N VAL A 113 3.36 -1.31 10.39
CA VAL A 113 3.28 -2.63 11.07
C VAL A 113 3.28 -3.78 10.05
N TYR A 114 2.67 -3.60 8.88
CA TYR A 114 2.67 -4.61 7.83
C TYR A 114 3.82 -4.44 6.82
N LEU A 115 4.11 -3.21 6.41
CA LEU A 115 5.06 -2.90 5.33
C LEU A 115 6.51 -3.13 5.76
N LEU A 116 6.90 -2.74 6.98
CA LEU A 116 8.28 -2.88 7.46
C LEU A 116 8.77 -4.35 7.40
N PRO A 117 8.04 -5.35 7.95
CA PRO A 117 8.42 -6.75 7.80
C PRO A 117 8.46 -7.22 6.34
N VAL A 118 7.54 -6.72 5.51
CA VAL A 118 7.52 -7.04 4.07
C VAL A 118 8.78 -6.52 3.37
N VAL A 119 9.25 -5.31 3.65
CA VAL A 119 10.51 -4.78 3.08
C VAL A 119 11.68 -5.68 3.44
N VAL A 120 11.81 -6.05 4.72
CA VAL A 120 12.89 -6.95 5.20
C VAL A 120 12.81 -8.31 4.50
N GLN A 121 11.60 -8.85 4.32
CA GLN A 121 11.37 -10.09 3.59
C GLN A 121 11.79 -9.97 2.12
N ARG A 122 11.40 -8.89 1.41
CA ARG A 122 11.78 -8.68 -0.01
C ARG A 122 13.28 -8.60 -0.20
N ILE A 123 14.02 -8.00 0.73
CA ILE A 123 15.49 -7.97 0.70
C ILE A 123 16.07 -9.40 0.76
N SER A 124 15.47 -10.26 1.60
CA SER A 124 15.94 -11.65 1.75
C SER A 124 15.58 -12.57 0.58
N GLU A 125 14.61 -12.18 -0.26
CA GLU A 125 14.16 -12.94 -1.44
C GLU A 125 15.04 -12.71 -2.69
N ILE A 126 16.00 -11.78 -2.63
CA ILE A 126 16.93 -11.52 -3.73
C ILE A 126 17.81 -12.75 -3.94
N ASP A 127 17.86 -13.24 -5.19
CA ASP A 127 18.72 -14.36 -5.56
C ASP A 127 20.20 -13.99 -5.34
N LYS A 128 20.93 -14.87 -4.67
CA LYS A 128 22.37 -14.73 -4.40
C LYS A 128 23.16 -14.57 -5.68
N ILE A 129 22.71 -15.11 -6.82
CA ILE A 129 23.37 -14.98 -8.12
C ILE A 129 23.51 -13.50 -8.52
N TYR A 130 22.49 -12.67 -8.28
CA TYR A 130 22.56 -11.24 -8.61
C TYR A 130 23.62 -10.52 -7.78
N LEU A 131 23.70 -10.84 -6.48
CA LEU A 131 24.70 -10.27 -5.57
C LEU A 131 26.12 -10.74 -5.90
N GLN A 132 26.30 -12.05 -6.13
CA GLN A 132 27.60 -12.61 -6.49
C GLN A 132 28.11 -12.05 -7.81
N THR A 133 27.22 -11.87 -8.80
CA THR A 133 27.60 -11.26 -10.08
C THR A 133 28.03 -9.81 -9.89
N SER A 134 27.27 -9.00 -9.13
CA SER A 134 27.64 -7.60 -8.90
C SER A 134 29.02 -7.48 -8.23
N TYR A 135 29.32 -8.34 -7.25
CA TYR A 135 30.64 -8.34 -6.60
C TYR A 135 31.75 -8.85 -7.52
N THR A 136 31.46 -9.82 -8.40
CA THR A 136 32.44 -10.32 -9.40
C THR A 136 32.82 -9.25 -10.42
N LEU A 137 31.88 -8.35 -10.75
CA LEU A 137 32.12 -7.17 -11.59
C LEU A 137 32.84 -6.02 -10.84
N GLY A 138 33.21 -6.20 -9.58
CA GLY A 138 33.90 -5.20 -8.78
C GLY A 138 33.01 -4.10 -8.18
N ALA A 139 31.68 -4.31 -8.14
CA ALA A 139 30.77 -3.31 -7.58
C ALA A 139 30.97 -3.10 -6.08
N THR A 140 31.02 -1.84 -5.66
CA THR A 140 31.00 -1.42 -4.26
C THR A 140 29.64 -1.67 -3.61
N ASN A 141 29.57 -1.71 -2.28
CA ASN A 141 28.30 -1.91 -1.55
C ASN A 141 27.21 -0.89 -1.93
N TRP A 142 27.58 0.38 -2.16
CA TRP A 142 26.65 1.40 -2.60
C TRP A 142 26.16 1.19 -4.03
N GLN A 143 27.06 0.78 -4.93
CA GLN A 143 26.68 0.41 -6.30
C GLN A 143 25.73 -0.78 -6.30
N THR A 144 26.02 -1.85 -5.54
CA THR A 144 25.15 -3.02 -5.38
C THR A 144 23.80 -2.65 -4.76
N PHE A 145 23.77 -1.75 -3.78
CA PHE A 145 22.51 -1.23 -3.22
C PHE A 145 21.65 -0.58 -4.31
N LYS A 146 22.22 0.34 -5.08
CA LYS A 146 21.49 1.10 -6.10
C LYS A 146 21.11 0.25 -7.33
N SER A 147 21.94 -0.71 -7.72
CA SER A 147 21.75 -1.51 -8.94
C SER A 147 20.95 -2.80 -8.72
N VAL A 148 20.97 -3.36 -7.51
CA VAL A 148 20.30 -4.64 -7.20
C VAL A 148 19.20 -4.45 -6.16
N TYR A 149 19.55 -4.01 -4.95
CA TYR A 149 18.61 -4.00 -3.83
C TYR A 149 17.44 -3.03 -4.03
N TRP A 150 17.74 -1.76 -4.31
CA TRP A 150 16.74 -0.72 -4.49
C TRP A 150 15.72 -1.04 -5.61
N PRO A 151 16.13 -1.33 -6.85
CA PRO A 151 15.19 -1.61 -7.93
C PRO A 151 14.36 -2.89 -7.69
N PHE A 152 14.96 -3.94 -7.12
CA PHE A 152 14.23 -5.18 -6.84
C PHE A 152 13.15 -4.96 -5.76
N VAL A 153 13.53 -4.37 -4.63
CA VAL A 153 12.64 -4.18 -3.48
C VAL A 153 11.53 -3.19 -3.81
N THR A 154 11.85 -2.07 -4.44
CA THR A 154 10.84 -1.06 -4.82
C THR A 154 9.82 -1.63 -5.81
N SER A 155 10.26 -2.41 -6.80
CA SER A 155 9.35 -3.07 -7.75
C SER A 155 8.36 -3.99 -7.03
N LYS A 156 8.82 -4.80 -6.08
CA LYS A 156 7.97 -5.69 -5.28
C LYS A 156 7.04 -4.96 -4.33
N ILE A 157 7.50 -3.86 -3.74
CA ILE A 157 6.69 -3.07 -2.80
C ILE A 157 5.48 -2.44 -3.47
N PHE A 158 5.54 -2.08 -4.75
CA PHE A 158 4.34 -1.60 -5.47
C PHE A 158 3.21 -2.64 -5.50
N ASP A 159 3.55 -3.92 -5.66
CA ASP A 159 2.57 -5.01 -5.56
C ASP A 159 2.04 -5.16 -4.13
N ASP A 160 2.91 -4.99 -3.12
CA ASP A 160 2.56 -5.11 -1.71
C ASP A 160 1.65 -3.96 -1.23
N ILE A 161 1.91 -2.71 -1.67
CA ILE A 161 1.09 -1.53 -1.35
C ILE A 161 -0.37 -1.74 -1.77
N ARG A 162 -0.61 -2.47 -2.86
CA ARG A 162 -1.97 -2.79 -3.30
C ARG A 162 -2.73 -3.65 -2.29
N VAL A 163 -2.08 -4.68 -1.74
CA VAL A 163 -2.67 -5.50 -0.68
C VAL A 163 -2.90 -4.66 0.57
N LEU A 164 -1.94 -3.79 0.91
CA LEU A 164 -2.07 -2.86 2.01
C LEU A 164 -3.20 -1.84 1.81
N THR A 165 -3.55 -1.50 0.57
CA THR A 165 -4.66 -0.59 0.24
C THR A 165 -6.00 -1.15 0.69
N ALA A 166 -6.24 -2.45 0.50
CA ALA A 166 -7.45 -3.08 1.03
C ALA A 166 -7.50 -3.05 2.57
N ILE A 167 -6.36 -3.23 3.22
CA ILE A 167 -6.23 -3.23 4.68
C ILE A 167 -6.43 -1.81 5.25
N SER A 168 -5.84 -0.79 4.63
CA SER A 168 -5.98 0.61 5.08
C SER A 168 -7.43 1.11 5.01
N TRP A 169 -8.22 0.68 4.02
CA TRP A 169 -9.66 0.96 3.96
C TRP A 169 -10.44 0.43 5.18
N THR A 170 -9.99 -0.64 5.82
CA THR A 170 -10.62 -1.15 7.04
C THR A 170 -10.30 -0.22 8.22
N TYR A 171 -9.05 0.21 8.34
CA TYR A 171 -8.59 1.02 9.46
C TYR A 171 -8.97 2.50 9.37
N ILE A 172 -9.13 3.05 8.16
CA ILE A 172 -9.58 4.44 8.01
C ILE A 172 -11.00 4.63 8.54
N ILE A 173 -11.87 3.63 8.35
CA ILE A 173 -13.22 3.65 8.91
C ILE A 173 -13.13 3.73 10.44
N VAL A 174 -12.27 2.92 11.07
CA VAL A 174 -12.01 2.96 12.52
C VAL A 174 -11.48 4.32 12.97
N ALA A 175 -10.53 4.91 12.25
CA ALA A 175 -9.97 6.21 12.59
C ALA A 175 -11.02 7.34 12.50
N GLU A 176 -11.89 7.30 11.49
CA GLU A 176 -12.95 8.29 11.28
C GLU A 176 -14.12 8.16 12.27
N LEU A 177 -14.29 6.98 12.87
CA LEU A 177 -15.29 6.73 13.92
C LEU A 177 -14.97 7.46 15.23
N VAL A 178 -13.69 7.69 15.52
CA VAL A 178 -13.25 8.38 16.76
C VAL A 178 -13.79 9.81 16.81
N ASN A 179 -13.67 10.54 15.71
CA ASN A 179 -14.15 11.91 15.60
C ASN A 179 -14.74 12.17 14.21
N LYS A 180 -16.03 12.50 14.17
CA LYS A 180 -16.84 12.63 12.94
C LYS A 180 -16.68 13.97 12.25
N THR A 181 -15.43 14.41 12.08
CA THR A 181 -15.10 15.64 11.33
C THR A 181 -15.26 15.49 9.81
N GLY A 182 -15.54 14.27 9.34
CA GLY A 182 -15.75 13.94 7.94
C GLY A 182 -15.18 12.56 7.60
N GLY A 183 -15.50 12.09 6.40
CA GLY A 183 -15.03 10.81 5.87
C GLY A 183 -16.13 9.77 5.70
N VAL A 184 -15.80 8.72 4.97
CA VAL A 184 -16.71 7.62 4.65
C VAL A 184 -17.15 6.87 5.91
N GLY A 185 -16.24 6.65 6.86
CA GLY A 185 -16.54 6.03 8.14
C GLY A 185 -17.51 6.85 9.00
N ALA A 186 -17.38 8.19 8.97
CA ALA A 186 -18.32 9.08 9.64
C ALA A 186 -19.73 9.02 9.01
N LEU A 187 -19.82 8.89 7.68
CA LEU A 187 -21.09 8.68 6.98
C LEU A 187 -21.75 7.35 7.36
N ILE A 188 -20.97 6.27 7.40
CA ILE A 188 -21.47 4.94 7.84
C ILE A 188 -22.04 5.04 9.25
N PHE A 189 -21.31 5.66 10.18
CA PHE A 189 -21.78 5.80 11.55
C PHE A 189 -23.07 6.62 11.65
N THR A 190 -23.15 7.71 10.89
CA THR A 190 -24.33 8.59 10.90
C THR A 190 -25.56 7.88 10.33
N ALA A 191 -25.40 7.18 9.19
CA ALA A 191 -26.45 6.37 8.60
C ALA A 191 -26.92 5.23 9.54
N ALA A 192 -25.97 4.54 10.18
CA ALA A 192 -26.28 3.49 11.15
C ALA A 192 -27.07 4.04 12.36
N ARG A 193 -26.69 5.21 12.89
CA ARG A 193 -27.43 5.88 13.97
C ARG A 193 -28.84 6.32 13.59
N GLN A 194 -29.07 6.61 12.33
CA GLN A 194 -30.41 6.93 11.79
C GLN A 194 -31.24 5.69 11.48
N SER A 195 -30.74 4.48 11.76
CA SER A 195 -31.35 3.20 11.33
C SER A 195 -31.55 3.11 9.80
N ARG A 196 -30.79 3.90 9.05
CA ARG A 196 -30.78 3.98 7.59
C ARG A 196 -29.81 2.94 7.03
N LEU A 197 -30.14 1.66 7.21
CA LEU A 197 -29.29 0.55 6.72
C LEU A 197 -29.12 0.60 5.19
N ASP A 198 -30.14 1.06 4.47
CA ASP A 198 -30.10 1.38 3.05
C ASP A 198 -28.90 2.27 2.68
N LYS A 199 -28.64 3.34 3.45
CA LYS A 199 -27.47 4.22 3.27
C LYS A 199 -26.16 3.50 3.61
N VAL A 200 -26.13 2.71 4.68
CA VAL A 200 -24.93 1.94 5.07
C VAL A 200 -24.50 1.01 3.94
N PHE A 201 -25.43 0.23 3.38
CA PHE A 201 -25.14 -0.64 2.24
C PHE A 201 -24.74 0.14 0.98
N ALA A 202 -25.40 1.26 0.68
CA ALA A 202 -25.00 2.12 -0.44
C ALA A 202 -23.54 2.61 -0.29
N ILE A 203 -23.13 3.05 0.91
CA ILE A 203 -21.75 3.46 1.19
C ILE A 203 -20.77 2.28 1.03
N LEU A 204 -21.11 1.09 1.54
CA LEU A 204 -20.28 -0.11 1.38
C LEU A 204 -20.06 -0.47 -0.10
N PHE A 205 -21.10 -0.36 -0.94
CA PHE A 205 -20.96 -0.56 -2.39
C PHE A 205 -19.99 0.45 -3.02
N ILE A 206 -19.98 1.70 -2.56
CA ILE A 206 -19.04 2.72 -3.06
C ILE A 206 -17.60 2.36 -2.73
N ILE A 207 -17.33 1.89 -1.51
CA ILE A 207 -15.99 1.43 -1.12
C ILE A 207 -15.52 0.30 -2.04
N VAL A 208 -16.42 -0.65 -2.36
CA VAL A 208 -16.12 -1.74 -3.31
C VAL A 208 -15.83 -1.18 -4.71
N ILE A 209 -16.63 -0.24 -5.21
CA ILE A 209 -16.40 0.41 -6.51
C ILE A 209 -15.05 1.12 -6.55
N ILE A 210 -14.68 1.85 -5.48
CA ILE A 210 -13.38 2.51 -5.36
C ILE A 210 -12.25 1.47 -5.41
N GLY A 211 -12.36 0.36 -4.66
CA GLY A 211 -11.39 -0.72 -4.69
C GLY A 211 -11.27 -1.41 -6.06
N ILE A 212 -12.36 -1.53 -6.81
CA ILE A 212 -12.34 -2.07 -8.19
C ILE A 212 -11.73 -1.07 -9.16
N SER A 213 -11.98 0.23 -8.97
CA SER A 213 -11.45 1.28 -9.85
C SER A 213 -9.92 1.31 -9.86
N ASP A 214 -9.25 1.02 -8.74
CA ASP A 214 -7.79 0.84 -8.68
C ASP A 214 -7.32 -0.32 -9.60
N LYS A 215 -8.05 -1.44 -9.61
CA LYS A 215 -7.76 -2.55 -10.55
C LYS A 215 -8.00 -2.16 -12.00
N LEU A 216 -9.03 -1.35 -12.25
CA LEU A 216 -9.38 -0.88 -13.58
C LEU A 216 -8.32 0.09 -14.13
N PHE A 217 -7.82 1.03 -13.32
CA PHE A 217 -6.73 1.92 -13.71
C PHE A 217 -5.45 1.15 -14.06
N GLN A 218 -5.10 0.10 -13.32
CA GLN A 218 -3.95 -0.74 -13.66
C GLN A 218 -4.15 -1.58 -14.92
N TRP A 219 -5.36 -2.11 -15.14
CA TRP A 219 -5.67 -2.83 -16.37
C TRP A 219 -5.60 -1.90 -17.58
N LEU A 220 -6.11 -0.68 -17.42
CA LEU A 220 -5.99 0.38 -18.42
C LEU A 220 -4.55 0.79 -18.63
N ASP A 221 -3.75 0.98 -17.58
CA ASP A 221 -2.32 1.32 -17.66
C ASP A 221 -1.54 0.26 -18.46
N LYS A 222 -1.76 -1.03 -18.14
CA LYS A 222 -1.17 -2.15 -18.90
C LYS A 222 -1.63 -2.22 -20.37
N LYS A 223 -2.79 -1.65 -20.71
CA LYS A 223 -3.35 -1.66 -22.08
C LYS A 223 -3.03 -0.40 -22.88
N LEU A 224 -2.99 0.76 -22.22
CA LEU A 224 -2.79 2.08 -22.82
C LEU A 224 -1.30 2.44 -22.87
N PHE A 225 -0.54 2.04 -21.86
CA PHE A 225 0.91 2.23 -21.81
C PHE A 225 1.62 0.91 -22.17
N LEU A 226 1.87 0.73 -23.47
CA LEU A 226 3.10 0.13 -24.00
C LEU A 226 4.34 1.00 -23.66
N GLY A 227 4.34 1.62 -22.48
CA GLY A 227 5.21 2.73 -22.09
C GLY A 227 5.59 2.66 -20.61
N VAL A 228 5.51 1.47 -20.01
CA VAL A 228 6.34 1.21 -18.83
C VAL A 228 7.79 1.37 -19.31
N PRO A 229 8.59 2.26 -18.71
CA PRO A 229 9.93 2.45 -19.20
C PRO A 229 10.69 1.12 -19.13
N LYS A 230 11.37 0.75 -20.23
CA LYS A 230 12.02 -0.56 -20.43
C LYS A 230 12.91 -1.03 -19.27
N TRP A 231 13.42 -0.12 -18.43
CA TRP A 231 14.18 -0.49 -17.21
C TRP A 231 13.33 -1.17 -16.12
N PHE A 232 12.00 -1.08 -16.15
CA PHE A 232 11.08 -1.78 -15.25
C PHE A 232 10.85 -3.26 -15.64
N GLU A 233 11.05 -3.63 -16.91
CA GLU A 233 11.08 -5.03 -17.36
C GLU A 233 12.43 -5.71 -17.12
N LEU A 234 13.52 -4.92 -17.02
CA LEU A 234 14.88 -5.42 -16.72
C LEU A 234 15.07 -5.84 -15.25
N THR A 235 14.18 -5.42 -14.33
CA THR A 235 14.28 -5.66 -12.88
C THR A 235 13.34 -6.75 -12.36
N GLN A 236 12.44 -7.26 -13.20
CA GLN A 236 11.80 -8.55 -12.95
C GLN A 236 12.92 -9.62 -12.96
N PRO A 237 12.95 -10.59 -12.02
CA PRO A 237 13.86 -11.71 -12.15
C PRO A 237 13.56 -12.39 -13.48
N VAL A 238 14.45 -12.14 -14.43
CA VAL A 238 14.40 -12.62 -15.81
C VAL A 238 14.29 -14.14 -15.69
N ARG A 239 13.19 -14.73 -16.18
CA ARG A 239 13.18 -16.18 -16.44
C ARG A 239 14.46 -16.48 -17.21
N PRO A 240 15.25 -17.51 -16.86
CA PRO A 240 16.58 -17.70 -17.40
C PRO A 240 16.55 -17.79 -18.93
N CYS A 241 16.83 -16.66 -19.61
CA CYS A 241 17.05 -16.61 -21.05
C CYS A 241 17.73 -15.29 -21.48
N GLY A 242 19.01 -15.16 -21.08
CA GLY A 242 20.10 -14.75 -21.98
C GLY A 242 20.21 -13.33 -22.58
N LYS A 243 19.26 -12.38 -22.42
CA LYS A 243 19.37 -11.08 -23.15
C LYS A 243 19.38 -9.81 -22.30
N ASN A 244 18.80 -9.80 -21.10
CA ASN A 244 18.72 -8.59 -20.27
C ASN A 244 19.94 -8.36 -19.36
N PHE A 245 20.80 -9.37 -19.21
CA PHE A 245 22.04 -9.29 -18.42
C PHE A 245 23.12 -8.43 -19.08
N ILE A 246 23.08 -8.33 -20.40
CA ILE A 246 24.08 -7.61 -21.20
C ILE A 246 23.99 -6.09 -20.95
N PHE A 247 22.79 -5.54 -20.71
CA PHE A 247 22.60 -4.10 -20.50
C PHE A 247 23.16 -3.61 -19.15
N VAL A 248 22.89 -4.35 -18.07
CA VAL A 248 23.42 -4.02 -16.73
C VAL A 248 24.93 -4.27 -16.66
N ALA A 249 25.44 -5.33 -17.31
CA ALA A 249 26.88 -5.57 -17.42
C ALA A 249 27.60 -4.47 -18.24
N LEU A 250 26.98 -3.98 -19.32
CA LEU A 250 27.53 -2.89 -20.14
C LEU A 250 27.57 -1.56 -19.38
N GLU A 251 26.52 -1.19 -18.65
CA GLU A 251 26.49 0.09 -17.91
C GLU A 251 27.45 0.10 -16.71
N ILE A 252 27.68 -1.06 -16.08
CA ILE A 252 28.70 -1.23 -15.03
C ILE A 252 30.11 -1.24 -15.63
N ALA A 253 30.34 -1.96 -16.74
CA ALA A 253 31.63 -2.00 -17.42
C ALA A 253 32.03 -0.63 -18.00
N GLU A 254 31.08 0.12 -18.56
CA GLU A 254 31.31 1.45 -19.13
C GLU A 254 31.65 2.49 -18.05
N ASN A 255 31.00 2.43 -16.88
CA ASN A 255 31.35 3.32 -15.76
C ASN A 255 32.70 2.94 -15.12
N SER A 256 33.02 1.65 -15.02
CA SER A 256 34.32 1.21 -14.48
C SER A 256 35.49 1.61 -15.41
N HIS A 257 35.29 1.58 -16.73
CA HIS A 257 36.29 2.05 -17.69
C HIS A 257 36.50 3.58 -17.63
N ARG A 258 35.45 4.37 -17.37
CA ARG A 258 35.58 5.83 -17.23
C ARG A 258 36.34 6.26 -15.97
N GLU A 259 36.29 5.49 -14.89
CA GLU A 259 37.06 5.78 -13.68
C GLU A 259 38.55 5.43 -13.82
N LEU A 260 38.88 4.34 -14.53
CA LEU A 260 40.28 3.98 -14.85
C LEU A 260 41.00 5.06 -15.70
N PHE A 261 40.33 5.63 -16.70
CA PHE A 261 40.91 6.71 -17.52
C PHE A 261 40.88 8.10 -16.88
N ARG A 262 40.20 8.27 -15.74
CA ARG A 262 40.23 9.51 -14.96
C ARG A 262 41.45 9.58 -14.03
N GLY A 263 41.97 8.42 -13.61
CA GLY A 263 43.18 8.32 -12.79
C GLY A 263 44.49 8.60 -13.53
N GLU A 264 44.55 8.30 -14.83
CA GLU A 264 45.76 8.54 -15.65
C GLU A 264 45.98 10.01 -16.08
N LYS A 265 44.95 10.86 -16.02
CA LYS A 265 45.06 12.28 -16.45
C LYS A 265 45.54 13.24 -15.36
N LEU A 266 45.89 12.75 -14.17
CA LEU A 266 46.40 13.57 -13.06
C LEU A 266 47.86 13.25 -12.70
N SER A 267 48.57 12.48 -13.53
CA SER A 267 50.00 12.19 -13.39
C SER A 267 50.76 12.56 -14.66
N PHE A 268 50.87 13.86 -14.95
CA PHE A 268 51.92 14.48 -15.77
C PHE A 268 52.10 15.93 -15.34
#